data_AF-A0A199VEE2-F1
#
_entry.id   AF-A0A199VEE2-F1
#
_cell.length_a   1.000
_cell.length_b   1.000
_cell.length_c   1.000
_cell.angle_alpha   90.00
_cell.angle_beta   90.00
_cell.angle_gamma   90.00
#
_symmetry.space_group_name_H-M   'P 1'
#
loop_
_entity.id
_entity.type
_entity.pdbx_description
1 polymer ?
#
loop_
_entity_poly.entity_id
_entity_poly.type
_entity_poly.pdbx_seq_one_letter_code
_entity_poly.pdbx_strand_id
1 'polypeptide(L)' 'MCDLVARTGRHQQRYEDGCRLVAGCIPFRYRGFDETCDDKVKAVEVLMINSQSGPGLLFPKVRYSRLCDVACIKK' A
#
# COMPACT_ATOMS: atom_id res chain seq x y z
N MET A 1 -3.47 24.16 -27.88
CA MET A 1 -3.62 23.06 -26.91
C MET A 1 -2.24 22.67 -26.41
N CYS A 2 -1.93 22.88 -25.13
CA CYS A 2 -0.70 22.38 -24.53
C CYS A 2 -0.97 20.94 -24.09
N ASP A 3 -0.43 19.96 -24.81
CA ASP A 3 -0.48 18.58 -24.39
C ASP A 3 0.25 18.46 -23.05
N LEU A 4 -0.50 18.11 -22.01
CA LEU A 4 0.04 17.68 -20.73
C LEU A 4 0.78 16.37 -20.97
N VAL A 5 2.03 16.44 -21.44
CA VAL A 5 2.89 15.28 -21.62
C VAL A 5 3.04 14.62 -20.25
N ALA A 6 2.30 13.54 -20.08
CA ALA A 6 2.37 12.76 -18.87
C ALA A 6 3.78 12.21 -18.70
N ARG A 7 4.30 12.24 -17.46
CA ARG A 7 5.53 11.53 -17.10
C ARG A 7 5.45 10.08 -17.61
N THR A 8 6.58 9.55 -18.10
CA THR A 8 6.67 8.22 -18.73
C THR A 8 5.98 7.14 -17.89
N GLY A 9 5.13 6.33 -18.52
CA GLY A 9 4.41 5.23 -17.86
C GLY A 9 3.04 5.56 -17.25
N ARG A 10 2.50 6.79 -17.39
CA ARG A 10 1.12 7.11 -16.97
C ARG A 10 0.07 6.31 -17.76
N HIS A 11 0.31 6.08 -19.05
CA HIS A 11 -0.57 5.27 -19.92
C HIS A 11 -0.65 3.78 -19.49
N GLN A 12 0.33 3.30 -18.71
CA GLN A 12 0.36 1.93 -18.18
C GLN A 12 -0.43 1.78 -16.87
N GLN A 13 -0.88 2.89 -16.28
CA GLN A 13 -1.70 2.86 -15.07
C GLN A 13 -3.15 2.53 -15.44
N ARG A 14 -3.80 1.74 -14.59
CA ARG A 14 -5.21 1.39 -14.79
C ARG A 14 -6.12 2.36 -14.06
N TYR A 15 -7.20 2.71 -14.72
CA TYR A 15 -8.25 3.55 -14.18
C TYR A 15 -9.60 2.88 -14.39
N GLU A 16 -10.50 3.01 -13.43
CA GLU A 16 -11.90 2.57 -13.48
C GLU A 16 -12.73 3.73 -12.92
N ASP A 17 -13.74 4.18 -13.66
CA ASP A 17 -14.57 5.35 -13.33
C ASP A 17 -13.77 6.60 -12.90
N GLY A 18 -12.69 6.89 -13.65
CA GLY A 18 -11.78 8.01 -13.36
C GLY A 18 -10.88 7.82 -12.14
N CYS A 19 -10.97 6.68 -11.45
CA CYS A 19 -10.20 6.38 -10.24
C CYS A 19 -9.00 5.48 -10.55
N ARG A 20 -7.84 5.79 -9.97
CA ARG A 20 -6.62 5.00 -10.19
C ARG A 20 -6.65 3.71 -9.38
N LEU A 21 -6.58 2.58 -10.07
CA LEU A 21 -6.52 1.27 -9.43
C LEU A 21 -5.10 0.95 -8.97
N VAL A 22 -4.95 0.59 -7.70
CA VAL A 22 -3.64 0.23 -7.15
C VAL A 22 -3.76 -0.79 -6.02
N ALA A 23 -3.12 -1.94 -6.13
CA ALA A 23 -3.08 -2.95 -5.08
C ALA A 23 -2.01 -2.64 -4.02
N GLY A 24 -2.22 -3.10 -2.79
CA GLY A 24 -1.25 -3.01 -1.70
C GLY A 24 -1.55 -4.08 -0.65
N CYS A 25 -0.70 -4.17 0.37
CA CYS A 25 -0.89 -5.08 1.49
C CYS A 25 -0.55 -4.41 2.82
N ILE A 26 -1.08 -4.95 3.92
CA ILE A 26 -0.67 -4.60 5.28
C ILE A 26 0.08 -5.81 5.84
N PRO A 27 1.41 -5.88 5.67
CA PRO A 27 2.20 -6.98 6.23
C PRO A 27 2.30 -6.84 7.75
N PHE A 28 1.93 -7.89 8.48
CA PHE A 28 2.00 -7.90 9.94
C PHE A 28 2.54 -9.22 10.50
N ARG A 29 3.04 -9.17 11.73
CA ARG A 29 3.33 -10.35 12.54
C ARG A 29 2.93 -10.13 13.99
N TYR A 30 2.59 -11.21 14.69
CA TYR A 30 2.36 -11.17 16.12
C TYR A 30 3.70 -11.27 16.86
N ARG A 31 3.92 -10.38 17.83
CA ARG A 31 5.02 -10.51 18.79
C ARG A 31 4.61 -11.56 19.84
N GLY A 32 5.52 -12.48 20.16
CA GLY A 32 5.23 -13.76 20.82
C GLY A 32 4.44 -13.71 22.14
N PHE A 33 3.77 -14.83 22.41
CA PHE A 33 3.25 -15.20 23.73
C PHE A 33 4.42 -15.37 24.69
N ASP A 34 4.42 -14.59 25.76
CA ASP A 34 5.21 -14.88 26.94
C ASP A 34 4.24 -15.62 27.88
N GLU A 35 4.46 -16.92 28.08
CA GLU A 35 3.56 -17.83 28.81
C GLU A 35 3.39 -17.46 30.30
N THR A 36 4.01 -16.37 30.75
CA THR A 36 4.15 -16.03 32.17
C THR A 36 3.22 -14.91 32.66
N CYS A 37 2.30 -14.37 31.84
CA CYS A 37 1.24 -13.51 32.39
C CYS A 37 -0.01 -13.45 31.52
N ASP A 38 -1.14 -13.61 32.20
CA ASP A 38 -2.52 -13.72 31.68
C ASP A 38 -3.04 -12.48 30.91
N ASP A 39 -2.28 -11.37 30.87
CA ASP A 39 -2.76 -10.07 30.38
C ASP A 39 -1.92 -9.45 29.24
N LYS A 40 -1.15 -10.24 28.49
CA LYS A 40 -0.43 -9.66 27.33
C LYS A 40 -1.36 -9.55 26.11
N VAL A 41 -1.94 -8.36 25.94
CA VAL A 41 -2.49 -7.91 24.64
C VAL A 41 -1.48 -8.27 23.55
N LYS A 42 -1.91 -9.12 22.61
CA LYS A 42 -1.06 -9.57 21.50
C LYS A 42 -0.60 -8.35 20.70
N ALA A 43 0.64 -7.93 20.90
CA ALA A 43 1.19 -6.78 20.19
C ALA A 43 1.42 -7.17 18.72
N VAL A 44 0.77 -6.45 17.81
CA VAL A 44 0.93 -6.63 16.36
C VAL A 44 1.99 -5.67 15.86
N GLU A 45 3.02 -6.20 15.19
CA GLU A 45 3.97 -5.39 14.44
C GLU A 45 3.53 -5.31 12.98
N VAL A 46 3.63 -4.11 12.39
CA VAL A 46 3.28 -3.88 10.98
C VAL A 46 4.52 -3.35 10.24
N LEU A 47 4.80 -3.90 9.07
CA LEU A 47 5.91 -3.45 8.22
C LEU A 47 5.46 -2.28 7.33
N MET A 48 6.23 -1.20 7.37
CA MET A 48 6.09 -0.03 6.52
C MET A 48 7.41 0.27 5.79
N ILE A 49 7.32 0.95 4.65
CA ILE A 49 8.46 1.38 3.82
C ILE A 49 8.56 2.91 3.80
N ASN A 50 9.75 3.45 3.53
CA ASN A 50 9.91 4.88 3.31
C ASN A 50 9.33 5.32 1.96
N SER A 51 8.83 6.56 1.89
CA SER A 51 8.40 7.16 0.64
C SER A 51 9.59 7.72 -0.14
N GLN A 52 9.67 7.43 -1.44
CA GLN A 52 10.62 8.09 -2.35
C GLN A 52 10.22 9.55 -2.66
N SER A 53 8.98 9.94 -2.36
CA SER A 53 8.42 11.24 -2.73
C SER A 53 8.38 12.25 -1.58
N GLY A 54 8.91 11.91 -0.41
CA GLY A 54 8.94 12.82 0.74
C GLY A 54 9.06 12.11 2.08
N PRO A 55 9.11 12.87 3.19
CA PRO A 55 9.14 12.30 4.52
C PRO A 55 7.81 11.59 4.82
N GLY A 56 7.88 10.32 5.20
CA GLY A 56 6.71 9.53 5.56
C GLY A 56 6.92 8.04 5.38
N LEU A 57 6.15 7.26 6.14
CA LEU A 57 6.07 5.81 6.02
C LEU A 57 4.79 5.45 5.25
N LEU A 58 4.92 4.49 4.34
CA LEU A 58 3.84 3.99 3.50
C LEU A 58 3.74 2.48 3.65
N PHE A 59 2.54 1.94 3.45
CA PHE A 59 2.40 0.51 3.27
C PHE A 59 2.91 0.09 1.88
N PRO A 60 3.48 -1.12 1.76
CA PRO A 60 3.89 -1.66 0.47
C PRO A 60 2.75 -1.64 -0.55
N LYS A 61 3.03 -1.05 -1.71
CA LYS A 61 2.05 -0.83 -2.79
C LYS A 61 2.63 -1.27 -4.12
N VAL A 62 1.81 -1.89 -4.97
CA VAL A 62 2.21 -2.40 -6.29
C VAL A 62 1.30 -1.88 -7.40
N ARG A 63 1.83 -1.83 -8.62
CA ARG A 63 0.99 -1.57 -9.80
C ARG A 63 0.08 -2.78 -10.01
N TYR A 64 -1.18 -2.51 -10.28
CA TYR A 64 -2.17 -3.57 -10.44
C TYR A 64 -1.90 -4.42 -11.70
N SER A 65 -1.70 -5.72 -11.50
CA SER A 65 -1.63 -6.73 -12.57
C SER A 65 -2.58 -7.89 -12.28
N ARG A 66 -3.86 -7.74 -12.66
CA ARG A 66 -4.94 -8.77 -12.79
C ARG A 66 -5.19 -9.77 -11.63
N LEU A 67 -4.41 -9.85 -10.56
CA LEU A 67 -4.40 -11.04 -9.67
C LEU A 67 -4.69 -10.79 -8.18
N CYS A 68 -5.02 -9.58 -7.70
CA CYS A 68 -5.28 -9.38 -6.27
C CYS A 68 -6.37 -8.30 -6.02
N ASP A 69 -7.28 -8.58 -5.08
CA ASP A 69 -8.41 -7.74 -4.69
C ASP A 69 -8.04 -6.28 -4.38
N VAL A 70 -8.94 -5.37 -4.73
CA VAL A 70 -8.67 -3.96 -4.98
C VAL A 70 -8.90 -3.10 -3.73
N ALA A 71 -7.91 -2.26 -3.39
CA ALA A 71 -8.14 -1.03 -2.63
C ALA A 71 -8.01 0.17 -3.57
N CYS A 72 -9.13 0.84 -3.87
CA CYS A 72 -9.12 2.07 -4.65
C CYS A 72 -8.59 3.22 -3.77
N ILE A 73 -7.43 3.78 -4.13
CA ILE A 73 -6.94 5.02 -3.50
C ILE A 73 -7.19 6.16 -4.48
N LYS A 74 -8.22 6.97 -4.21
CA LYS A 74 -8.32 8.31 -4.78
C LYS A 74 -7.18 9.14 -4.18
N LYS A 75 -6.31 9.67 -5.03
CA LYS A 75 -5.45 10.78 -4.65
C LYS A 75 -6.25 12.07 -4.69
#